data_AF-A0A9W6EGH8-F1
#
_entry.id   AF-A0A9W6EGH8-F1
#
_cell.length_a   1.000
_cell.length_b   1.000
_cell.length_c   1.000
_cell.angle_alpha   90.00
_cell.angle_beta   90.00
_cell.angle_gamma   90.00
#
_symmetry.space_group_name_H-M   'P 1'
#
loop_
_entity.id
_entity.type
_entity.pdbx_description
1 polymer ?
#
loop_
_entity_poly.entity_id
_entity_poly.type
_entity_poly.pdbx_seq_one_letter_code
_entity_poly.pdbx_strand_id
1 'polypeptide(L)'
;MKSFSLSLVTTIFLSTASLATAKTYTTNVPVKEIQGTSSIQGNTITWVEDGFKTSIDCDNQGDNKKLSLSDSKKYAGCCLPGQRLVGSPETAFDCCAEGHDLAGSKDKGYTCCPEGQTYDGATCQAVEPVCENGKMLKNGECVCPKGTKEDEDGICIPVKCSSGLETGKCYTFRGDNGNLLGFGGGYYSAAPESIALKSGRFKLCKSEECKTGEAINPADQVYIMDIHGNPPNGAHANSWLNSAKNGAHVGKTTNFALAGKFSVTKWPCGKYCLGGFDYGLGPACPSKTPAMTFYQNDKQACIPFEFTEVPCDVKAQENNCIWKNNEDQCCGGVVDCKNH
;
A
#
# COMPACT_ATOMS: atom_id res chain seq x y z
N MET A 1 26.13 -23.43 77.24
CA MET A 1 27.55 -23.36 76.80
C MET A 1 27.81 -21.98 76.24
N LYS A 2 28.93 -21.38 76.66
CA LYS A 2 29.44 -20.07 76.22
C LYS A 2 29.83 -20.10 74.74
N SER A 3 29.67 -18.99 74.03
CA SER A 3 30.84 -18.23 73.54
C SER A 3 30.43 -16.84 73.04
N PHE A 4 31.11 -15.85 73.59
CA PHE A 4 31.22 -14.48 73.08
C PHE A 4 31.99 -14.48 71.75
N SER A 5 31.73 -13.48 70.90
CA SER A 5 32.83 -12.72 70.29
C SER A 5 32.38 -11.31 69.89
N LEU A 6 33.22 -10.36 70.28
CA LEU A 6 33.12 -8.91 70.15
C LEU A 6 34.16 -8.49 69.10
N SER A 7 33.83 -7.58 68.17
CA SER A 7 34.75 -6.71 67.41
C SER A 7 33.96 -6.03 66.29
N LEU A 8 34.25 -4.84 65.79
CA LEU A 8 35.07 -3.68 66.18
C LEU A 8 34.62 -2.61 65.16
N VAL A 9 34.33 -1.40 65.63
CA VAL A 9 33.97 -0.26 64.77
C VAL A 9 35.22 0.21 64.01
N THR A 10 35.13 0.31 62.68
CA THR A 10 36.09 1.07 61.87
C THR A 10 35.35 1.92 60.86
N THR A 11 35.08 3.17 61.23
CA THR A 11 34.49 4.18 60.35
C THR A 11 35.61 4.79 59.49
N ILE A 12 35.70 4.38 58.22
CA ILE A 12 36.62 4.96 57.25
C ILE A 12 35.94 6.19 56.62
N PHE A 13 36.43 7.38 56.95
CA PHE A 13 36.16 8.60 56.18
C PHE A 13 36.93 8.50 54.85
N LEU A 14 36.24 8.20 53.75
CA LEU A 14 36.75 8.47 52.41
C LEU A 14 36.26 9.85 51.97
N SER A 15 37.21 10.78 51.94
CA SER A 15 37.12 12.07 51.27
C SER A 15 36.79 11.87 49.78
N THR A 16 35.58 12.24 49.36
CA THR A 16 35.20 12.33 47.96
C THR A 16 35.79 13.61 47.37
N ALA A 17 37.01 13.53 46.84
CA ALA A 17 37.45 14.52 45.86
C ALA A 17 36.64 14.30 44.59
N SER A 18 35.84 15.31 44.19
CA SER A 18 35.11 15.32 42.93
C SER A 18 36.09 15.32 41.76
N LEU A 19 36.38 14.13 41.22
CA LEU A 19 36.97 14.01 39.89
C LEU A 19 35.97 14.61 38.90
N ALA A 20 36.36 15.71 38.26
CA ALA A 20 35.60 16.29 37.17
C ALA A 20 35.38 15.21 36.09
N THR A 21 34.15 14.75 35.96
CA THR A 21 33.72 13.89 34.86
C THR A 21 33.90 14.65 33.56
N ALA A 22 34.90 14.28 32.76
CA ALA A 22 35.02 14.76 31.39
C ALA A 22 33.74 14.39 30.63
N LYS A 23 33.03 15.38 30.07
CA LYS A 23 31.87 15.12 29.22
C LYS A 23 32.34 14.36 27.98
N THR A 24 31.96 13.09 27.85
CA THR A 24 32.21 12.28 26.66
C THR A 24 31.01 12.36 25.72
N TYR A 25 31.24 12.83 24.50
CA TYR A 25 30.22 12.90 23.45
C TYR A 25 30.42 11.75 22.46
N THR A 26 29.36 11.36 21.75
CA THR A 26 29.51 10.51 20.56
C THR A 26 30.13 11.37 19.46
N THR A 27 31.36 11.05 19.03
CA THR A 27 32.09 11.89 18.08
C THR A 27 32.75 11.05 17.00
N ASN A 28 32.46 11.34 15.74
CA ASN A 28 33.22 10.81 14.61
C ASN A 28 34.51 11.62 14.41
N VAL A 29 34.51 12.88 14.85
CA VAL A 29 35.67 13.79 14.81
C VAL A 29 35.95 14.41 16.19
N PRO A 30 37.22 14.61 16.59
CA PRO A 30 37.53 15.26 17.86
C PRO A 30 36.95 16.68 17.94
N VAL A 31 36.20 16.97 19.00
CA VAL A 31 35.61 18.29 19.27
C VAL A 31 35.83 18.69 20.72
N LYS A 32 35.82 20.00 20.98
CA LYS A 32 35.81 20.55 22.34
C LYS A 32 34.77 21.64 22.50
N GLU A 33 34.11 21.66 23.66
CA GLU A 33 33.19 22.72 24.08
C GLU A 33 34.01 23.98 24.42
N ILE A 34 33.61 25.12 23.88
CA ILE A 34 34.21 26.43 24.14
C ILE A 34 33.55 26.99 25.39
N GLN A 35 34.36 27.30 26.42
CA GLN A 35 33.87 27.91 27.64
C GLN A 35 34.15 29.42 27.66
N GLY A 36 33.13 30.20 27.99
CA GLY A 36 33.25 31.65 28.13
C GLY A 36 33.63 32.37 26.84
N THR A 37 34.34 33.48 26.96
CA THR A 37 34.77 34.29 25.82
C THR A 37 36.00 33.67 25.15
N SER A 38 35.89 33.42 23.85
CA SER A 38 36.98 32.89 23.02
C SER A 38 37.52 33.93 22.03
N SER A 39 38.80 33.78 21.66
CA SER A 39 39.44 34.52 20.57
C SER A 39 39.94 33.57 19.49
N ILE A 40 39.71 33.91 18.22
CA ILE A 40 40.21 33.15 17.07
C ILE A 40 41.33 33.94 16.41
N GLN A 41 42.46 33.28 16.16
CA GLN A 41 43.58 33.84 15.43
C GLN A 41 44.07 32.80 14.42
N GLY A 42 43.82 33.06 13.13
CA GLY A 42 44.14 32.13 12.06
C GLY A 42 43.38 30.81 12.23
N ASN A 43 44.12 29.70 12.31
CA ASN A 43 43.59 28.34 12.43
C ASN A 43 43.50 27.83 13.88
N THR A 44 43.64 28.74 14.84
CA THR A 44 43.63 28.44 16.27
C THR A 44 42.51 29.21 16.96
N ILE A 45 41.78 28.54 17.85
CA ILE A 45 40.85 29.15 18.80
C ILE A 45 41.38 28.97 20.22
N THR A 46 41.28 30.02 21.03
CA THR A 46 41.75 30.06 22.42
C THR A 46 40.66 30.59 23.35
N TRP A 47 40.54 30.01 24.54
CA TRP A 47 39.68 30.48 25.63
C TRP A 47 40.28 30.14 27.00
N VAL A 48 39.63 30.57 28.07
CA VAL A 48 40.02 30.22 29.46
C VAL A 48 38.99 29.27 30.04
N GLU A 49 39.46 28.14 30.54
CA GLU A 49 38.67 27.08 31.18
C GLU A 49 39.31 26.77 32.53
N ASP A 50 38.55 26.93 33.61
CA ASP A 50 39.01 26.69 35.00
C ASP A 50 40.32 27.42 35.38
N GLY A 51 40.52 28.63 34.83
CA GLY A 51 41.72 29.44 35.07
C GLY A 51 42.93 29.06 34.20
N PHE A 52 42.80 28.03 33.36
CA PHE A 52 43.84 27.62 32.42
C PHE A 52 43.53 28.12 31.01
N LYS A 53 44.58 28.51 30.28
CA LYS A 53 44.48 28.81 28.85
C LYS A 53 44.30 27.50 28.08
N THR A 54 43.20 27.38 27.37
CA THR A 54 42.85 26.24 26.53
C THR A 54 42.81 26.67 25.07
N SER A 55 43.26 25.81 24.17
CA SER A 55 43.19 26.08 22.72
C SER A 55 42.97 24.83 21.89
N ILE A 56 42.37 25.01 20.72
CA ILE A 56 42.41 24.05 19.61
C ILE A 56 43.26 24.68 18.51
N ASP A 57 44.32 23.98 18.12
CA ASP A 57 45.18 24.33 17.00
C ASP A 57 45.05 23.27 15.91
N CYS A 58 44.58 23.69 14.74
CA CYS A 58 44.40 22.82 13.58
C CYS A 58 45.58 22.83 12.60
N ASP A 59 46.62 23.67 12.81
CA ASP A 59 47.77 23.76 11.90
C ASP A 59 48.70 22.55 11.97
N ASN A 60 48.75 21.89 13.14
CA ASN A 60 49.57 20.69 13.38
C ASN A 60 48.77 19.38 13.25
N GLN A 61 47.51 19.46 12.83
CA GLN A 61 46.69 18.28 12.53
C GLN A 61 46.96 17.89 11.08
N GLY A 62 47.35 16.64 10.83
CA GLY A 62 47.54 16.12 9.47
C GLY A 62 46.35 16.43 8.54
N ASP A 63 46.61 16.45 7.24
CA ASP A 63 45.63 16.66 6.16
C ASP A 63 45.12 18.11 5.94
N ASN A 64 45.90 19.13 6.30
CA ASN A 64 45.59 20.55 6.04
C ASN A 64 44.22 21.00 6.60
N LYS A 65 43.85 20.49 7.79
CA LYS A 65 42.56 20.79 8.41
C LYS A 65 42.43 22.26 8.79
N LYS A 66 41.20 22.75 8.76
CA LYS A 66 40.80 24.10 9.15
C LYS A 66 39.91 24.06 10.38
N LEU A 67 40.11 25.04 11.25
CA LEU A 67 39.25 25.31 12.39
C LEU A 67 37.81 25.47 11.89
N SER A 68 36.91 24.69 12.46
CA SER A 68 35.49 24.73 12.17
C SER A 68 34.70 24.79 13.47
N LEU A 69 33.69 25.64 13.50
CA LEU A 69 32.78 25.79 14.62
C LEU A 69 31.46 25.12 14.29
N SER A 70 30.83 24.49 15.28
CA SER A 70 29.43 24.09 15.17
C SER A 70 28.54 25.32 14.92
N ASP A 71 27.33 25.11 14.40
CA ASP A 71 26.36 26.20 14.15
C ASP A 71 26.06 27.04 15.40
N SER A 72 26.01 26.39 16.56
CA SER A 72 25.82 27.07 17.85
C SER A 72 27.02 27.92 18.29
N LYS A 73 28.16 27.77 17.63
CA LYS A 73 29.48 28.31 17.98
C LYS A 73 29.97 27.94 19.39
N LYS A 74 29.34 26.94 20.02
CA LYS A 74 29.74 26.41 21.34
C LYS A 74 30.74 25.28 21.26
N TYR A 75 30.91 24.67 20.09
CA TYR A 75 31.86 23.58 19.87
C TYR A 75 32.80 23.94 18.73
N ALA A 76 34.06 23.56 18.89
CA ALA A 76 35.09 23.70 17.87
C ALA A 76 35.76 22.36 17.60
N GLY A 77 36.19 22.18 16.36
CA GLY A 77 36.95 21.03 15.87
C GLY A 77 37.76 21.41 14.64
N CYS A 78 38.48 20.43 14.08
CA CYS A 78 39.29 20.61 12.87
C CYS A 78 38.70 19.76 11.73
N CYS A 79 38.21 20.40 10.68
CA CYS A 79 37.63 19.75 9.49
C CYS A 79 38.50 19.93 8.26
N LEU A 80 38.34 19.11 7.22
CA LEU A 80 39.06 19.34 5.97
C LEU A 80 38.55 20.62 5.27
N PRO A 81 39.35 21.25 4.38
CA PRO A 81 38.86 22.33 3.55
C PRO A 81 37.58 21.93 2.79
N GLY A 82 36.55 22.78 2.83
CA GLY A 82 35.25 22.50 2.21
C GLY A 82 34.27 21.71 3.08
N GLN A 83 34.66 21.35 4.31
CA GLN A 83 33.76 20.74 5.30
C GLN A 83 33.44 21.73 6.43
N ARG A 84 32.30 21.52 7.09
CA ARG A 84 31.88 22.23 8.30
C ARG A 84 31.60 21.24 9.43
N LEU A 85 31.88 21.66 10.67
CA LEU A 85 31.53 20.89 11.85
C LEU A 85 30.01 20.95 12.06
N VAL A 86 29.35 19.81 11.96
CA VAL A 86 27.91 19.66 12.20
C VAL A 86 27.64 18.78 13.41
N GLY A 87 26.40 18.83 13.90
CA GLY A 87 25.92 18.00 14.98
C GLY A 87 25.85 18.68 16.34
N SER A 88 25.60 17.89 17.38
CA SER A 88 25.26 18.36 18.72
C SER A 88 25.56 17.30 19.78
N PRO A 89 25.49 17.63 21.08
CA PRO A 89 25.62 16.64 22.16
C PRO A 89 24.53 15.56 22.18
N GLU A 90 23.36 15.83 21.60
CA GLU A 90 22.26 14.85 21.53
C GLU A 90 22.41 13.90 20.34
N THR A 91 23.14 14.34 19.31
CA THR A 91 23.52 13.56 18.13
C THR A 91 25.00 13.17 18.22
N ALA A 92 25.67 12.98 17.09
CA ALA A 92 27.14 12.94 17.04
C ALA A 92 27.70 14.28 16.57
N PHE A 93 29.02 14.43 16.60
CA PHE A 93 29.73 15.48 15.86
C PHE A 93 30.50 14.88 14.68
N ASP A 94 30.41 15.52 13.52
CA ASP A 94 31.11 15.12 12.29
C ASP A 94 31.46 16.33 11.41
N CYS A 95 32.38 16.15 10.47
CA CYS A 95 32.76 17.15 9.47
C CYS A 95 32.10 16.83 8.13
N CYS A 96 30.98 17.48 7.82
CA CYS A 96 30.23 17.24 6.58
C CYS A 96 30.60 18.25 5.49
N ALA A 97 30.62 17.79 4.25
CA ALA A 97 30.80 18.64 3.07
C ALA A 97 29.58 19.55 2.85
N GLU A 98 29.74 20.57 1.99
CA GLU A 98 28.61 21.40 1.57
C GLU A 98 27.46 20.56 0.97
N GLY A 99 26.22 20.94 1.28
CA GLY A 99 25.01 20.19 0.89
C GLY A 99 24.80 18.86 1.64
N HIS A 100 25.61 18.56 2.66
CA HIS A 100 25.43 17.40 3.53
C HIS A 100 25.25 17.84 4.98
N ASP A 101 24.45 17.08 5.72
CA ASP A 101 24.23 17.26 7.15
C ASP A 101 24.27 15.92 7.88
N LEU A 102 24.36 15.97 9.20
CA LEU A 102 24.40 14.78 10.04
C LEU A 102 23.02 14.13 10.11
N ALA A 103 22.91 12.91 9.60
CA ALA A 103 21.69 12.12 9.60
C ALA A 103 21.89 10.80 10.36
N GLY A 104 20.79 10.29 10.94
CA GLY A 104 20.77 9.01 11.64
C GLY A 104 20.15 9.09 13.03
N SER A 105 20.45 8.09 13.86
CA SER A 105 19.88 7.96 15.20
C SER A 105 20.84 7.23 16.14
N LYS A 106 20.58 7.27 17.44
CA LYS A 106 21.37 6.54 18.45
C LYS A 106 21.42 5.02 18.17
N ASP A 107 20.35 4.45 17.62
CA ASP A 107 20.25 3.01 17.34
C ASP A 107 20.96 2.59 16.05
N LYS A 108 21.08 3.51 15.08
CA LYS A 108 21.63 3.24 13.74
C LYS A 108 23.02 3.85 13.50
N GLY A 109 23.47 4.72 14.38
CA GLY A 109 24.64 5.57 14.17
C GLY A 109 24.29 6.85 13.41
N TYR A 110 25.26 7.75 13.35
CA TYR A 110 25.16 9.03 12.66
C TYR A 110 26.23 9.11 11.56
N THR A 111 25.88 9.66 10.41
CA THR A 111 26.80 9.91 9.31
C THR A 111 26.38 11.14 8.50
N CYS A 112 27.30 11.68 7.69
CA CYS A 112 26.98 12.76 6.76
C CYS A 112 26.16 12.21 5.58
N CYS A 113 24.93 12.69 5.43
CA CYS A 113 24.07 12.42 4.29
C CYS A 113 23.74 13.72 3.55
N PRO A 114 23.36 13.67 2.25
CA PRO A 114 22.80 14.84 1.58
C PRO A 114 21.66 15.45 2.41
N GLU A 115 21.62 16.78 2.50
CA GLU A 115 20.62 17.50 3.28
C GLU A 115 19.19 17.00 2.95
N GLY A 116 18.42 16.65 3.99
CA GLY A 116 17.06 16.11 3.86
C GLY A 116 16.96 14.59 3.72
N GLN A 117 18.07 13.84 3.75
CA GLN A 117 18.07 12.37 3.82
C GLN A 117 18.21 11.85 5.26
N THR A 118 17.82 10.60 5.49
CA THR A 118 17.98 9.88 6.76
C THR A 118 18.93 8.70 6.60
N TYR A 119 19.68 8.34 7.66
CA TYR A 119 20.59 7.20 7.64
C TYR A 119 19.99 5.98 8.34
N ASP A 120 19.93 4.84 7.65
CA ASP A 120 19.32 3.60 8.17
C ASP A 120 20.30 2.65 8.89
N GLY A 121 21.59 3.02 8.97
CA GLY A 121 22.68 2.20 9.48
C GLY A 121 23.55 1.55 8.40
N ALA A 122 23.17 1.68 7.13
CA ALA A 122 23.96 1.21 5.99
C ALA A 122 24.07 2.29 4.89
N THR A 123 22.97 2.99 4.59
CA THR A 123 22.86 3.93 3.46
C THR A 123 21.99 5.14 3.80
N CYS A 124 22.25 6.26 3.13
CA CYS A 124 21.39 7.44 3.18
C CYS A 124 20.17 7.26 2.29
N GLN A 125 18.98 7.51 2.83
CA GLN A 125 17.68 7.34 2.17
C GLN A 125 16.96 8.67 2.11
N ALA A 126 16.34 8.97 0.96
CA ALA A 126 15.41 10.09 0.86
C ALA A 126 14.25 9.89 1.84
N VAL A 127 13.80 10.96 2.49
CA VAL A 127 12.57 10.93 3.29
C VAL A 127 11.40 10.72 2.33
N GLU A 128 10.78 9.53 2.37
CA GLU A 128 9.54 9.31 1.64
C GLU A 128 8.47 10.30 2.15
N PRO A 129 7.74 11.00 1.27
CA PRO A 129 6.75 11.97 1.71
C PRO A 129 5.64 11.25 2.48
N VAL A 130 5.33 11.76 3.67
CA VAL A 130 4.20 11.29 4.47
C VAL A 130 2.91 11.81 3.82
N CYS A 131 2.08 10.90 3.33
CA CYS A 131 0.81 11.26 2.71
C CYS A 131 -0.28 11.52 3.75
N GLU A 132 -0.82 12.73 3.75
CA GLU A 132 -1.89 13.17 4.65
C GLU A 132 -3.28 13.04 4.00
N ASN A 133 -4.34 13.30 4.77
CA ASN A 133 -5.73 13.38 4.27
C ASN A 133 -6.28 12.11 3.59
N GLY A 134 -5.81 10.94 4.07
CA GLY A 134 -6.25 9.63 3.58
C GLY A 134 -5.63 9.24 2.23
N LYS A 135 -4.66 10.01 1.72
CA LYS A 135 -3.91 9.69 0.50
C LYS A 135 -2.88 8.60 0.78
N MET A 136 -2.56 7.81 -0.25
CA MET A 136 -1.53 6.79 -0.21
C MET A 136 -0.38 7.15 -1.14
N LEU A 137 0.85 6.83 -0.73
CA LEU A 137 2.02 7.04 -1.56
C LEU A 137 2.02 6.04 -2.71
N LYS A 138 2.00 6.54 -3.95
CA LYS A 138 2.07 5.73 -5.16
C LYS A 138 2.98 6.41 -6.17
N ASN A 139 4.07 5.74 -6.54
CA ASN A 139 5.10 6.26 -7.46
C ASN A 139 5.72 7.59 -7.00
N GLY A 140 5.85 7.81 -5.68
CA GLY A 140 6.38 9.06 -5.13
C GLY A 140 5.37 10.21 -5.03
N GLU A 141 4.11 9.98 -5.41
CA GLU A 141 3.04 10.97 -5.30
C GLU A 141 1.95 10.50 -4.32
N CYS A 142 1.40 11.44 -3.54
CA CYS A 142 0.28 11.15 -2.66
C CYS A 142 -1.03 11.22 -3.43
N VAL A 143 -1.68 10.07 -3.62
CA VAL A 143 -2.93 9.94 -4.38
C VAL A 143 -4.05 9.36 -3.54
N CYS A 144 -5.29 9.75 -3.82
CA CYS A 144 -6.43 9.13 -3.17
C CYS A 144 -6.53 7.63 -3.52
N PRO A 145 -6.85 6.76 -2.54
CA PRO A 145 -7.03 5.34 -2.79
C PRO A 145 -8.18 5.10 -3.77
N LYS A 146 -8.12 3.98 -4.50
CA LYS A 146 -9.18 3.61 -5.46
C LYS A 146 -10.56 3.62 -4.78
N GLY A 147 -11.56 4.16 -5.49
CA GLY A 147 -12.94 4.30 -4.96
C GLY A 147 -13.18 5.58 -4.16
N THR A 148 -12.15 6.40 -3.97
CA THR A 148 -12.26 7.74 -3.38
C THR A 148 -11.85 8.81 -4.37
N LYS A 149 -12.31 10.03 -4.16
CA LYS A 149 -11.88 11.23 -4.88
C LYS A 149 -11.56 12.33 -3.88
N GLU A 150 -10.68 13.23 -4.25
CA GLU A 150 -10.39 14.41 -3.46
C GLU A 150 -11.62 15.35 -3.43
N ASP A 151 -11.97 15.86 -2.26
CA ASP A 151 -12.95 16.94 -2.09
C ASP A 151 -12.28 18.32 -2.16
N GLU A 152 -13.05 19.39 -1.89
CA GLU A 152 -12.55 20.78 -1.96
C GLU A 152 -11.47 21.08 -0.90
N ASP A 153 -11.39 20.28 0.18
CA ASP A 153 -10.43 20.42 1.27
C ASP A 153 -9.21 19.51 1.11
N GLY A 154 -9.12 18.79 0.00
CA GLY A 154 -8.01 17.89 -0.27
C GLY A 154 -8.12 16.51 0.41
N ILE A 155 -9.30 16.16 0.93
CA ILE A 155 -9.59 14.92 1.65
C ILE A 155 -10.18 13.88 0.69
N CYS A 156 -9.71 12.64 0.80
CA CYS A 156 -10.22 11.54 0.00
C CYS A 156 -11.59 11.07 0.50
N ILE A 157 -12.66 11.46 -0.21
CA ILE A 157 -14.04 11.07 0.08
C ILE A 157 -14.51 9.91 -0.83
N PRO A 158 -15.37 9.01 -0.35
CA PRO A 158 -15.95 7.95 -1.18
C PRO A 158 -16.75 8.49 -2.36
N VAL A 159 -16.56 7.90 -3.54
CA VAL A 159 -17.37 8.20 -4.71
C VAL A 159 -18.75 7.56 -4.53
N LYS A 160 -19.81 8.37 -4.38
CA LYS A 160 -21.21 7.90 -4.31
C LYS A 160 -21.75 7.54 -5.70
N CYS A 161 -21.19 6.50 -6.32
CA CYS A 161 -21.71 5.88 -7.52
C CYS A 161 -22.01 4.40 -7.21
N SER A 162 -23.10 3.87 -7.76
CA SER A 162 -23.46 2.45 -7.62
C SER A 162 -23.60 1.83 -8.99
N SER A 163 -23.03 0.64 -9.17
CA SER A 163 -23.28 -0.16 -10.36
C SER A 163 -24.73 -0.65 -10.44
N GLY A 164 -25.41 -0.79 -9.30
CA GLY A 164 -26.69 -1.51 -9.19
C GLY A 164 -26.51 -3.03 -9.05
N LEU A 165 -25.28 -3.52 -8.95
CA LEU A 165 -24.94 -4.90 -8.66
C LEU A 165 -24.56 -5.06 -7.18
N GLU A 166 -24.91 -6.20 -6.60
CA GLU A 166 -24.64 -6.49 -5.20
C GLU A 166 -24.04 -7.89 -5.03
N THR A 167 -23.15 -8.03 -4.04
CA THR A 167 -22.65 -9.35 -3.63
C THR A 167 -23.80 -10.20 -3.09
N GLY A 168 -23.78 -11.48 -3.40
CA GLY A 168 -24.79 -12.43 -2.96
C GLY A 168 -25.99 -12.60 -3.90
N LYS A 169 -26.20 -11.66 -4.82
CA LYS A 169 -27.26 -11.74 -5.83
C LYS A 169 -26.81 -12.54 -7.06
N CYS A 170 -27.79 -13.08 -7.79
CA CYS A 170 -27.56 -13.89 -8.97
C CYS A 170 -27.97 -13.17 -10.25
N TYR A 171 -27.19 -13.38 -11.30
CA TYR A 171 -27.33 -12.68 -12.56
C TYR A 171 -27.15 -13.63 -13.74
N THR A 172 -27.81 -13.33 -14.86
CA THR A 172 -27.44 -13.89 -16.18
C THR A 172 -26.72 -12.83 -16.99
N PHE A 173 -25.74 -13.24 -17.79
CA PHE A 173 -24.97 -12.33 -18.64
C PHE A 173 -25.34 -12.55 -20.10
N ARG A 174 -25.87 -11.55 -20.78
CA ARG A 174 -26.17 -11.60 -22.21
C ARG A 174 -25.09 -10.87 -22.99
N GLY A 175 -24.42 -11.57 -23.91
CA GLY A 175 -23.42 -10.96 -24.78
C GLY A 175 -24.05 -10.19 -25.94
N ASP A 176 -23.25 -9.38 -26.64
CA ASP A 176 -23.70 -8.60 -27.82
C ASP A 176 -24.25 -9.48 -28.96
N ASN A 177 -23.90 -10.77 -28.98
CA ASN A 177 -24.46 -11.73 -29.93
C ASN A 177 -25.87 -12.25 -29.55
N GLY A 178 -26.47 -11.70 -28.50
CA GLY A 178 -27.81 -12.03 -28.01
C GLY A 178 -27.88 -13.29 -27.14
N ASN A 179 -26.81 -14.09 -27.07
CA ASN A 179 -26.78 -15.33 -26.30
C ASN A 179 -26.38 -15.08 -24.84
N LEU A 180 -26.85 -15.96 -23.95
CA LEU A 180 -26.41 -15.96 -22.56
C LEU A 180 -25.07 -16.66 -22.42
N LEU A 181 -24.21 -16.13 -21.54
CA LEU A 181 -22.98 -16.81 -21.13
C LEU A 181 -23.35 -18.12 -20.44
N GLY A 182 -22.85 -19.22 -20.98
CA GLY A 182 -23.13 -20.56 -20.49
C GLY A 182 -21.88 -21.43 -20.44
N PHE A 183 -21.99 -22.54 -19.71
CA PHE A 183 -20.93 -23.53 -19.58
C PHE A 183 -21.22 -24.74 -20.47
N GLY A 184 -20.23 -25.13 -21.27
CA GLY A 184 -20.28 -26.32 -22.13
C GLY A 184 -18.88 -26.67 -22.65
N GLY A 185 -18.60 -27.95 -22.89
CA GLY A 185 -17.30 -28.38 -23.43
C GLY A 185 -16.08 -28.03 -22.55
N GLY A 186 -16.29 -27.73 -21.26
CA GLY A 186 -15.23 -27.40 -20.30
C GLY A 186 -14.97 -25.90 -20.12
N TYR A 187 -15.67 -25.01 -20.82
CA TYR A 187 -15.44 -23.57 -20.77
C TYR A 187 -16.72 -22.75 -20.86
N TYR A 188 -16.58 -21.44 -20.61
CA TYR A 188 -17.67 -20.47 -20.72
C TYR A 188 -17.65 -19.74 -22.07
N SER A 189 -18.80 -19.68 -22.73
CA SER A 189 -19.02 -18.88 -23.95
C SER A 189 -20.47 -18.40 -24.05
N ALA A 190 -20.68 -17.26 -24.68
CA ALA A 190 -22.02 -16.76 -25.01
C ALA A 190 -22.47 -17.42 -26.32
N ALA A 191 -23.19 -18.52 -26.23
CA ALA A 191 -23.60 -19.34 -27.38
C ALA A 191 -25.05 -19.85 -27.21
N PRO A 192 -25.70 -20.32 -28.28
CA PRO A 192 -27.05 -20.88 -28.19
C PRO A 192 -27.12 -22.03 -27.17
N GLU A 193 -28.18 -22.04 -26.35
CA GLU A 193 -28.40 -23.11 -25.39
C GLU A 193 -28.64 -24.45 -26.07
N SER A 194 -28.16 -25.52 -25.44
CA SER A 194 -28.40 -26.90 -25.85
C SER A 194 -28.21 -27.86 -24.67
N ILE A 195 -28.38 -29.16 -24.91
CA ILE A 195 -28.02 -30.18 -23.91
C ILE A 195 -26.51 -30.21 -23.59
N ALA A 196 -25.67 -29.64 -24.47
CA ALA A 196 -24.22 -29.59 -24.30
C ALA A 196 -23.72 -28.27 -23.70
N LEU A 197 -24.53 -27.22 -23.70
CA LEU A 197 -24.21 -25.90 -23.15
C LEU A 197 -25.44 -25.29 -22.50
N LYS A 198 -25.33 -24.98 -21.20
CA LYS A 198 -26.42 -24.35 -20.46
C LYS A 198 -26.00 -22.98 -19.94
N SER A 199 -26.90 -21.99 -20.04
CA SER A 199 -26.65 -20.66 -19.49
C SER A 199 -26.36 -20.75 -17.99
N GLY A 200 -25.33 -20.06 -17.53
CA GLY A 200 -24.99 -19.99 -16.13
C GLY A 200 -25.97 -19.12 -15.35
N ARG A 201 -26.00 -19.32 -14.03
CA ARG A 201 -26.54 -18.34 -13.09
C ARG A 201 -25.41 -17.92 -12.17
N PHE A 202 -25.04 -16.66 -12.27
CA PHE A 202 -23.79 -16.16 -11.72
C PHE A 202 -24.05 -15.40 -10.44
N LYS A 203 -23.67 -15.98 -9.30
CA LYS A 203 -23.63 -15.29 -8.02
C LYS A 203 -22.34 -14.49 -7.93
N LEU A 204 -22.45 -13.18 -7.76
CA LEU A 204 -21.29 -12.30 -7.59
C LEU A 204 -20.89 -12.24 -6.13
N CYS A 205 -19.60 -12.37 -5.85
CA CYS A 205 -19.07 -12.44 -4.48
C CYS A 205 -17.78 -11.64 -4.35
N LYS A 206 -17.60 -10.86 -3.27
CA LYS A 206 -16.30 -10.21 -3.00
C LYS A 206 -15.27 -11.13 -2.33
N SER A 207 -15.73 -12.23 -1.73
CA SER A 207 -14.91 -13.25 -1.06
C SER A 207 -15.52 -14.64 -1.20
N GLU A 208 -14.83 -15.67 -0.68
CA GLU A 208 -15.30 -17.07 -0.70
C GLU A 208 -16.60 -17.24 0.09
N GLU A 209 -16.73 -16.56 1.23
CA GLU A 209 -17.92 -16.61 2.08
C GLU A 209 -19.14 -15.96 1.42
N CYS A 210 -18.91 -15.12 0.41
CA CYS A 210 -19.94 -14.45 -0.38
C CYS A 210 -21.02 -13.78 0.49
N LYS A 211 -20.58 -12.93 1.44
CA LYS A 211 -21.50 -12.11 2.24
C LYS A 211 -22.40 -11.28 1.32
N THR A 212 -23.67 -11.13 1.71
CA THR A 212 -24.70 -10.51 0.86
C THR A 212 -24.86 -9.01 1.15
N GLY A 213 -25.27 -8.23 0.15
CA GLY A 213 -25.78 -6.86 0.36
C GLY A 213 -24.76 -5.73 0.24
N GLU A 214 -23.50 -6.02 -0.08
CA GLU A 214 -22.52 -4.98 -0.42
C GLU A 214 -22.59 -4.62 -1.91
N ALA A 215 -22.48 -3.34 -2.24
CA ALA A 215 -22.42 -2.90 -3.62
C ALA A 215 -21.13 -3.38 -4.31
N ILE A 216 -21.22 -3.70 -5.59
CA ILE A 216 -20.08 -4.03 -6.45
C ILE A 216 -19.75 -2.83 -7.32
N ASN A 217 -18.51 -2.39 -7.36
CA ASN A 217 -18.05 -1.25 -8.14
C ASN A 217 -16.75 -1.59 -8.89
N PRO A 218 -16.29 -0.75 -9.84
CA PRO A 218 -15.10 -1.04 -10.65
C PRO A 218 -13.82 -1.27 -9.84
N ALA A 219 -13.72 -0.68 -8.65
CA ALA A 219 -12.58 -0.83 -7.74
C ALA A 219 -12.66 -2.09 -6.87
N ASP A 220 -13.78 -2.80 -6.88
CA ASP A 220 -13.96 -4.03 -6.12
C ASP A 220 -13.43 -5.24 -6.91
N GLN A 221 -12.72 -6.11 -6.22
CA GLN A 221 -12.41 -7.44 -6.72
C GLN A 221 -13.65 -8.32 -6.55
N VAL A 222 -14.08 -8.97 -7.64
CA VAL A 222 -15.26 -9.83 -7.66
C VAL A 222 -14.88 -11.23 -8.12
N TYR A 223 -15.42 -12.23 -7.45
CA TYR A 223 -15.43 -13.62 -7.86
C TYR A 223 -16.82 -13.98 -8.37
N ILE A 224 -16.86 -14.83 -9.40
CA ILE A 224 -18.10 -15.22 -10.05
C ILE A 224 -18.32 -16.71 -9.81
N MET A 225 -19.37 -17.04 -9.06
CA MET A 225 -19.79 -18.41 -8.82
C MET A 225 -20.92 -18.76 -9.78
N ASP A 226 -20.75 -19.84 -10.54
CA ASP A 226 -21.84 -20.46 -11.26
C ASP A 226 -22.57 -21.44 -10.33
N ILE A 227 -23.78 -21.05 -9.92
CA ILE A 227 -24.61 -21.87 -9.03
C ILE A 227 -25.23 -23.06 -9.77
N HIS A 228 -25.15 -23.07 -11.10
CA HIS A 228 -25.55 -24.21 -11.90
C HIS A 228 -24.41 -25.21 -12.09
N GLY A 229 -24.77 -26.48 -12.14
CA GLY A 229 -23.84 -27.54 -12.48
C GLY A 229 -23.64 -27.71 -13.99
N ASN A 230 -22.87 -28.73 -14.34
CA ASN A 230 -22.52 -29.06 -15.70
C ASN A 230 -23.73 -29.64 -16.43
N PRO A 231 -23.95 -29.27 -17.70
CA PRO A 231 -24.90 -29.99 -18.52
C PRO A 231 -24.40 -31.42 -18.81
N PRO A 232 -25.30 -32.42 -18.93
CA PRO A 232 -26.74 -32.34 -18.67
C PRO A 232 -27.14 -32.66 -17.22
N ASN A 233 -26.20 -33.05 -16.36
CA ASN A 233 -26.48 -33.75 -15.10
C ASN A 233 -26.43 -32.87 -13.83
N GLY A 234 -26.07 -31.59 -13.95
CA GLY A 234 -25.97 -30.67 -12.83
C GLY A 234 -24.77 -30.93 -11.90
N ALA A 235 -23.77 -31.71 -12.32
CA ALA A 235 -22.58 -31.95 -11.50
C ALA A 235 -21.76 -30.67 -11.29
N HIS A 236 -21.07 -30.54 -10.14
CA HIS A 236 -20.21 -29.38 -9.84
C HIS A 236 -20.95 -28.02 -9.86
N ALA A 237 -22.18 -27.99 -9.34
CA ALA A 237 -22.84 -26.74 -8.98
C ALA A 237 -22.02 -25.95 -7.93
N ASN A 238 -22.24 -24.63 -7.86
CA ASN A 238 -21.50 -23.72 -6.98
C ASN A 238 -19.98 -23.72 -7.24
N SER A 239 -19.60 -23.80 -8.51
CA SER A 239 -18.20 -23.71 -8.93
C SER A 239 -17.84 -22.29 -9.33
N TRP A 240 -16.61 -21.89 -9.06
CA TRP A 240 -16.08 -20.58 -9.46
C TRP A 240 -15.64 -20.60 -10.92
N LEU A 241 -15.79 -19.48 -11.60
CA LEU A 241 -15.07 -19.22 -12.85
C LEU A 241 -13.58 -19.11 -12.52
N ASN A 242 -12.73 -19.86 -13.23
CA ASN A 242 -11.30 -19.92 -12.94
C ASN A 242 -10.50 -18.75 -13.57
N SER A 243 -9.22 -18.65 -13.21
CA SER A 243 -8.31 -17.59 -13.70
C SER A 243 -7.53 -17.98 -14.97
N ALA A 244 -8.16 -18.63 -15.95
CA ALA A 244 -7.47 -19.09 -17.18
C ALA A 244 -6.88 -17.92 -17.99
N LYS A 245 -5.61 -18.03 -18.38
CA LYS A 245 -4.83 -16.94 -19.01
C LYS A 245 -4.20 -17.41 -20.32
N ASN A 246 -3.73 -16.45 -21.13
CA ASN A 246 -2.86 -16.69 -22.29
C ASN A 246 -3.47 -17.65 -23.34
N GLY A 247 -4.77 -17.49 -23.61
CA GLY A 247 -5.49 -18.29 -24.60
C GLY A 247 -6.13 -19.55 -24.02
N ALA A 248 -5.83 -19.92 -22.77
CA ALA A 248 -6.61 -20.94 -22.07
C ALA A 248 -8.02 -20.41 -21.77
N HIS A 249 -9.01 -21.27 -21.95
CA HIS A 249 -10.41 -20.88 -21.78
C HIS A 249 -10.82 -20.85 -20.30
N VAL A 250 -11.52 -19.80 -19.89
CA VAL A 250 -12.14 -19.71 -18.56
C VAL A 250 -13.15 -20.85 -18.41
N GLY A 251 -12.94 -21.66 -17.38
CA GLY A 251 -13.74 -22.83 -17.04
C GLY A 251 -14.15 -22.81 -15.56
N LYS A 252 -14.53 -23.97 -15.03
CA LYS A 252 -14.95 -24.13 -13.64
C LYS A 252 -13.80 -24.57 -12.73
N THR A 253 -13.85 -24.16 -11.48
CA THR A 253 -13.01 -24.67 -10.39
C THR A 253 -13.79 -24.69 -9.08
N THR A 254 -13.62 -25.75 -8.28
CA THR A 254 -14.10 -25.79 -6.89
C THR A 254 -13.06 -25.25 -5.92
N ASN A 255 -11.80 -25.12 -6.35
CA ASN A 255 -10.73 -24.53 -5.55
C ASN A 255 -10.77 -23.00 -5.69
N PHE A 256 -11.13 -22.31 -4.61
CA PHE A 256 -11.24 -20.86 -4.57
C PHE A 256 -9.92 -20.13 -4.88
N ALA A 257 -8.77 -20.72 -4.53
CA ALA A 257 -7.47 -20.13 -4.85
C ALA A 257 -7.20 -20.05 -6.36
N LEU A 258 -7.90 -20.85 -7.16
CA LEU A 258 -7.83 -20.84 -8.64
C LEU A 258 -8.94 -19.99 -9.29
N ALA A 259 -9.81 -19.37 -8.48
CA ALA A 259 -10.89 -18.55 -8.98
C ALA A 259 -10.35 -17.29 -9.68
N GLY A 260 -11.00 -16.92 -10.78
CA GLY A 260 -10.76 -15.69 -11.49
C GLY A 260 -11.15 -14.48 -10.64
N LYS A 261 -10.33 -13.44 -10.72
CA LYS A 261 -10.57 -12.14 -10.09
C LYS A 261 -11.07 -11.19 -11.16
N PHE A 262 -12.31 -10.77 -11.06
CA PHE A 262 -13.01 -9.95 -12.04
C PHE A 262 -13.20 -8.52 -11.52
N SER A 263 -13.38 -7.60 -12.46
CA SER A 263 -13.88 -6.25 -12.22
C SER A 263 -15.11 -6.03 -13.09
N VAL A 264 -16.08 -5.25 -12.59
CA VAL A 264 -17.29 -4.95 -13.33
C VAL A 264 -17.51 -3.45 -13.35
N THR A 265 -17.60 -2.89 -14.56
CA THR A 265 -17.84 -1.46 -14.76
C THR A 265 -19.18 -1.25 -15.45
N LYS A 266 -20.06 -0.46 -14.83
CA LYS A 266 -21.34 -0.08 -15.44
C LYS A 266 -21.10 0.84 -16.63
N TRP A 267 -21.73 0.52 -17.74
CA TRP A 267 -21.79 1.34 -18.95
C TRP A 267 -23.21 1.91 -19.14
N PRO A 268 -23.37 2.92 -20.00
CA PRO A 268 -24.68 3.39 -20.41
C PRO A 268 -25.57 2.26 -20.95
N CYS A 269 -26.88 2.48 -20.91
CA CYS A 269 -27.90 1.57 -21.47
C CYS A 269 -27.91 0.15 -20.85
N GLY A 270 -27.57 0.01 -19.57
CA GLY A 270 -27.68 -1.26 -18.84
C GLY A 270 -26.60 -2.29 -19.16
N LYS A 271 -25.58 -1.92 -19.96
CA LYS A 271 -24.42 -2.76 -20.23
C LYS A 271 -23.39 -2.67 -19.11
N TYR A 272 -22.58 -3.71 -19.00
CA TYR A 272 -21.45 -3.79 -18.09
C TYR A 272 -20.23 -4.32 -18.85
N CYS A 273 -19.09 -3.72 -18.58
CA CYS A 273 -17.79 -4.18 -19.02
C CYS A 273 -17.25 -5.14 -17.96
N LEU A 274 -17.20 -6.43 -18.30
CA LEU A 274 -16.63 -7.48 -17.47
C LEU A 274 -15.15 -7.64 -17.81
N GLY A 275 -14.29 -7.19 -16.91
CA GLY A 275 -12.84 -7.26 -17.03
C GLY A 275 -12.23 -8.20 -15.99
N GLY A 276 -10.91 -8.36 -16.05
CA GLY A 276 -10.17 -8.89 -14.91
C GLY A 276 -9.88 -7.78 -13.90
N PHE A 277 -9.61 -8.13 -12.64
CA PHE A 277 -9.27 -7.15 -11.62
C PHE A 277 -7.82 -6.63 -11.81
N ASP A 278 -6.87 -7.55 -11.95
CA ASP A 278 -5.45 -7.25 -12.16
C ASP A 278 -5.03 -7.30 -13.65
N TYR A 279 -5.95 -7.74 -14.52
CA TYR A 279 -5.74 -8.13 -15.91
C TYR A 279 -6.93 -7.69 -16.78
N GLY A 280 -6.80 -7.73 -18.10
CA GLY A 280 -7.97 -7.62 -18.98
C GLY A 280 -8.70 -8.95 -19.10
N LEU A 281 -9.89 -8.91 -19.70
CA LEU A 281 -10.66 -10.08 -20.10
C LEU A 281 -11.09 -9.91 -21.56
N GLY A 282 -10.95 -10.96 -22.35
CA GLY A 282 -11.29 -10.90 -23.77
C GLY A 282 -11.53 -12.28 -24.40
N PRO A 283 -11.82 -12.32 -25.71
CA PRO A 283 -12.03 -13.56 -26.43
C PRO A 283 -10.74 -14.38 -26.53
N ALA A 284 -10.81 -15.68 -26.25
CA ALA A 284 -9.65 -16.58 -26.35
C ALA A 284 -9.26 -16.89 -27.80
N CYS A 285 -10.23 -16.88 -28.73
CA CYS A 285 -10.03 -17.20 -30.15
C CYS A 285 -10.99 -16.37 -31.02
N PRO A 286 -10.64 -16.09 -32.29
CA PRO A 286 -11.55 -15.43 -33.24
C PRO A 286 -12.73 -16.36 -33.58
N SER A 287 -13.87 -16.16 -32.93
CA SER A 287 -15.11 -16.92 -33.11
C SER A 287 -16.32 -16.00 -32.94
N LYS A 288 -17.48 -16.39 -33.47
CA LYS A 288 -18.76 -15.71 -33.23
C LYS A 288 -19.29 -15.92 -31.79
N THR A 289 -18.80 -16.97 -31.13
CA THR A 289 -19.15 -17.34 -29.76
C THR A 289 -17.87 -17.67 -28.98
N PRO A 290 -16.93 -16.71 -28.88
CA PRO A 290 -15.61 -16.99 -28.34
C PRO A 290 -15.71 -17.37 -26.86
N ALA A 291 -14.86 -18.31 -26.44
CA ALA A 291 -14.60 -18.52 -25.02
C ALA A 291 -13.86 -17.30 -24.45
N MET A 292 -13.90 -17.12 -23.14
CA MET A 292 -13.20 -16.02 -22.48
C MET A 292 -11.80 -16.45 -22.00
N THR A 293 -10.84 -15.52 -21.96
CA THR A 293 -9.52 -15.67 -21.33
C THR A 293 -9.09 -14.34 -20.71
N PHE A 294 -8.26 -14.40 -19.67
CA PHE A 294 -7.60 -13.22 -19.14
C PHE A 294 -6.40 -12.79 -20.01
N TYR A 295 -6.25 -11.47 -20.20
CA TYR A 295 -5.15 -10.83 -20.94
C TYR A 295 -4.17 -10.14 -19.98
N GLN A 296 -2.89 -10.51 -20.08
CA GLN A 296 -1.87 -9.96 -19.18
C GLN A 296 -1.39 -8.56 -19.58
N ASN A 297 -1.30 -8.32 -20.89
CA ASN A 297 -0.69 -7.11 -21.44
C ASN A 297 -1.71 -5.99 -21.62
N ASP A 298 -2.91 -6.32 -22.07
CA ASP A 298 -4.02 -5.37 -22.13
C ASP A 298 -4.86 -5.49 -20.85
N LYS A 299 -4.56 -4.66 -19.87
CA LYS A 299 -5.27 -4.65 -18.57
C LYS A 299 -6.62 -3.92 -18.61
N GLN A 300 -6.94 -3.26 -19.71
CA GLN A 300 -8.19 -2.51 -19.86
C GLN A 300 -9.21 -3.25 -20.73
N ALA A 301 -8.78 -4.28 -21.47
CA ALA A 301 -9.67 -5.17 -22.20
C ALA A 301 -10.78 -5.72 -21.28
N CYS A 302 -12.00 -5.69 -21.78
CA CYS A 302 -13.15 -6.29 -21.15
C CYS A 302 -14.16 -6.77 -22.19
N ILE A 303 -15.09 -7.60 -21.76
CA ILE A 303 -16.17 -8.11 -22.59
C ILE A 303 -17.47 -7.43 -22.16
N PRO A 304 -18.20 -6.79 -23.08
CA PRO A 304 -19.50 -6.19 -22.78
C PRO A 304 -20.57 -7.27 -22.58
N PHE A 305 -21.37 -7.12 -21.53
CA PHE A 305 -22.52 -7.94 -21.22
C PHE A 305 -23.66 -7.11 -20.65
N GLU A 306 -24.90 -7.51 -20.91
CA GLU A 306 -26.05 -7.05 -20.14
C GLU A 306 -26.27 -8.00 -18.96
N PHE A 307 -26.43 -7.43 -17.77
CA PHE A 307 -26.65 -8.20 -16.54
C PHE A 307 -28.14 -8.11 -16.18
N THR A 308 -28.80 -9.26 -16.08
CA THR A 308 -30.17 -9.35 -15.59
C THR A 308 -30.16 -10.03 -14.23
N GLU A 309 -30.65 -9.35 -13.20
CA GLU A 309 -30.86 -9.97 -11.88
C GLU A 309 -31.91 -11.06 -12.00
N VAL A 310 -31.60 -12.24 -11.45
CA VAL A 310 -32.47 -13.41 -11.45
C VAL A 310 -32.46 -14.07 -10.07
N PRO A 311 -33.50 -14.83 -9.71
CA PRO A 311 -33.47 -15.65 -8.51
C PRO A 311 -32.27 -16.60 -8.49
N CYS A 312 -31.58 -16.67 -7.34
CA CYS A 312 -30.55 -17.68 -7.12
C CYS A 312 -31.18 -19.08 -7.01
N ASP A 313 -32.22 -19.23 -6.19
CA ASP A 313 -33.03 -20.43 -6.15
C ASP A 313 -34.36 -20.17 -6.85
N VAL A 314 -34.56 -20.76 -8.03
CA VAL A 314 -35.81 -20.62 -8.79
C VAL A 314 -37.01 -21.30 -8.14
N LYS A 315 -36.79 -22.17 -7.15
CA LYS A 315 -37.85 -22.85 -6.41
C LYS A 315 -38.24 -22.13 -5.13
N ALA A 316 -37.52 -21.07 -4.76
CA ALA A 316 -37.83 -20.25 -3.59
C ALA A 316 -39.23 -19.63 -3.75
N GLN A 317 -40.05 -19.75 -2.70
CA GLN A 317 -41.45 -19.30 -2.73
C GLN A 317 -41.55 -17.77 -2.85
N GLU A 318 -40.56 -17.06 -2.32
CA GLU A 318 -40.45 -15.61 -2.33
C GLU A 318 -40.33 -15.04 -3.75
N ASN A 319 -39.90 -15.84 -4.73
CA ASN A 319 -39.86 -15.42 -6.14
C ASN A 319 -41.25 -15.05 -6.66
N ASN A 320 -42.30 -15.71 -6.16
CA ASN A 320 -43.68 -15.39 -6.52
C ASN A 320 -44.15 -14.06 -5.87
N CYS A 321 -43.45 -13.55 -4.86
CA CYS A 321 -43.73 -12.25 -4.25
C CYS A 321 -43.23 -11.06 -5.06
N ILE A 322 -42.36 -11.28 -6.06
CA ILE A 322 -41.89 -10.25 -7.01
C ILE A 322 -43.03 -9.81 -7.95
N TRP A 323 -44.03 -10.66 -8.15
CA TRP A 323 -45.17 -10.44 -9.05
C TRP A 323 -46.29 -9.57 -8.46
N LYS A 324 -46.00 -8.70 -7.48
CA LYS A 324 -47.02 -7.80 -6.94
C LYS A 324 -47.38 -6.68 -7.93
N ASN A 325 -48.70 -6.51 -8.09
CA ASN A 325 -49.46 -5.74 -9.09
C ASN A 325 -49.00 -4.30 -9.39
N ASN A 326 -48.07 -4.13 -10.31
CA ASN A 326 -47.86 -2.86 -11.01
C ASN A 326 -48.00 -3.16 -12.51
N GLU A 327 -48.73 -2.35 -13.26
CA GLU A 327 -49.05 -2.60 -14.69
C GLU A 327 -47.80 -2.69 -15.60
N ASP A 328 -46.62 -2.27 -15.11
CA ASP A 328 -45.35 -2.27 -15.86
C ASP A 328 -44.21 -3.02 -15.14
N GLN A 329 -44.41 -4.30 -14.80
CA GLN A 329 -43.36 -5.15 -14.20
C GLN A 329 -42.13 -5.36 -15.09
N CYS A 330 -42.22 -5.13 -16.40
CA CYS A 330 -41.10 -5.27 -17.33
C CYS A 330 -40.40 -3.94 -17.70
N CYS A 331 -40.94 -2.79 -17.28
CA CYS A 331 -40.54 -1.47 -17.80
C CYS A 331 -40.52 -0.37 -16.72
N GLY A 332 -40.12 -0.70 -15.49
CA GLY A 332 -40.07 0.21 -14.34
C GLY A 332 -39.00 1.32 -14.40
N GLY A 333 -39.02 2.15 -15.44
CA GLY A 333 -38.56 3.54 -15.37
C GLY A 333 -37.10 3.87 -15.66
N VAL A 334 -36.19 2.90 -15.89
CA VAL A 334 -34.80 3.22 -16.32
C VAL A 334 -34.14 2.14 -17.19
N VAL A 335 -34.78 1.66 -18.26
CA VAL A 335 -34.08 1.18 -19.47
C VAL A 335 -35.02 1.38 -20.66
N ASP A 336 -34.50 2.01 -21.70
CA ASP A 336 -35.18 2.41 -22.93
C ASP A 336 -35.82 1.19 -23.65
N CYS A 337 -37.13 0.99 -23.48
CA CYS A 337 -37.92 0.14 -24.36
C CYS A 337 -38.44 0.97 -25.55
N LYS A 338 -37.53 1.41 -26.42
CA LYS A 338 -37.88 1.97 -27.73
C LYS A 338 -37.16 1.24 -28.85
N ASN A 339 -37.88 0.27 -29.42
CA ASN A 339 -38.09 0.02 -30.86
C ASN A 339 -38.33 -1.48 -31.12
N HIS A 340 -39.57 -1.91 -30.92
CA HIS A 340 -40.25 -2.83 -31.81
C HIS A 340 -41.52 -2.15 -32.30
#